data_AF-A0A498AZ06-F1
#
_entry.id   AF-A0A498AZ06-F1
#
_cell.length_a   1.000
_cell.length_b   1.000
_cell.length_c   1.000
_cell.angle_alpha   90.00
_cell.angle_beta   90.00
_cell.angle_gamma   90.00
#
_symmetry.space_group_name_H-M   'P 1'
#
loop_
_entity.id
_entity.type
_entity.pdbx_description
1 polymer ?
#
loop_
_entity_poly.entity_id
_entity_poly.type
_entity_poly.pdbx_seq_one_letter_code
_entity_poly.pdbx_strand_id
1 'polypeptide(L)'
;MAQVHPRHSDRRSPSPGPHPEHTNPDLRPAGGRGHPRSYRRRRHRRTTERSPRGRSDRRDSDHDGPPDVRTCRVERVRQGSRNLVAARAVGGLRAGIVRAIVGEGELKMGTDIAGGVEVRPQGRGSPWLLADVNLDALPRHYDAFGLLFGVRNFAGFEPVAPGRGLPEDASPELLCLQCADSEHGHTWVSWTELAHIDWSVRALRVDDRIHEYRSTSDGPCLVGKASHHGHAWRAVAGERADPRGSAYPEGTEWRAGDRLWRVERLSRGDVLRVDPQLRALLDTMRDLAERHGGDNVRLLVWFDS
;
A
#
# COMPACT_ATOMS: atom_id res chain seq x y z
N MET A 1 50.69 -11.45 -61.36
CA MET A 1 50.77 -12.81 -61.95
C MET A 1 50.77 -13.83 -60.82
N ALA A 2 50.19 -15.01 -61.09
CA ALA A 2 49.90 -16.14 -60.20
C ALA A 2 48.57 -16.06 -59.43
N GLN A 3 47.56 -16.70 -60.04
CA GLN A 3 46.25 -17.05 -59.50
C GLN A 3 46.38 -18.20 -58.49
N VAL A 4 45.55 -18.18 -57.44
CA VAL A 4 45.35 -19.32 -56.52
C VAL A 4 43.86 -19.67 -56.53
N HIS A 5 43.55 -20.88 -56.99
CA HIS A 5 42.24 -21.53 -56.88
C HIS A 5 41.94 -21.94 -55.43
N PRO A 6 40.65 -22.07 -55.08
CA PRO A 6 40.23 -23.15 -54.21
C PRO A 6 39.20 -24.09 -54.87
N ARG A 7 39.33 -25.36 -54.53
CA ARG A 7 38.53 -26.51 -54.97
C ARG A 7 37.23 -26.66 -54.15
N HIS A 8 36.27 -27.32 -54.80
CA HIS A 8 35.02 -27.91 -54.34
C HIS A 8 35.00 -28.49 -52.91
N SER A 9 33.82 -28.40 -52.28
CA SER A 9 33.28 -29.46 -51.41
C SER A 9 31.75 -29.39 -51.36
N ASP A 10 31.11 -30.29 -52.10
CA ASP A 10 29.70 -30.67 -51.98
C ASP A 10 29.41 -31.24 -50.58
N ARG A 11 28.30 -30.83 -49.96
CA ARG A 11 27.66 -31.58 -48.88
C ARG A 11 26.18 -31.75 -49.20
N ARG A 12 25.83 -32.98 -49.56
CA ARG A 12 24.46 -33.49 -49.68
C ARG A 12 23.87 -33.71 -48.29
N SER A 13 22.67 -33.18 -48.07
CA SER A 13 21.80 -33.48 -46.93
C SER A 13 21.10 -34.83 -47.10
N PRO A 14 20.96 -35.66 -46.05
CA PRO A 14 20.03 -36.78 -46.06
C PRO A 14 18.69 -36.42 -45.39
N SER A 15 17.60 -36.81 -46.05
CA SER A 15 16.22 -36.74 -45.57
C SER A 15 15.98 -37.60 -44.32
N PRO A 16 15.10 -37.19 -43.38
CA PRO A 16 14.65 -38.04 -42.29
C PRO A 16 13.45 -38.91 -42.71
N GLY A 17 13.55 -40.22 -42.45
CA GLY A 17 12.46 -41.19 -42.57
C GLY A 17 11.49 -41.17 -41.37
N PRO A 18 10.33 -41.83 -41.48
CA PRO A 18 9.19 -41.65 -40.57
C PRO A 18 9.15 -42.68 -39.44
N HIS A 19 8.64 -42.29 -38.27
CA HIS A 19 8.28 -43.14 -37.13
C HIS A 19 7.32 -42.37 -36.18
N PRO A 20 6.52 -43.03 -35.33
CA PRO A 20 5.29 -43.73 -35.68
C PRO A 20 4.08 -43.22 -34.86
N GLU A 21 2.90 -43.68 -35.27
CA GLU A 21 1.61 -43.48 -34.60
C GLU A 21 1.60 -44.05 -33.17
N HIS A 22 1.18 -43.21 -32.21
CA HIS A 22 0.74 -43.66 -30.88
C HIS A 22 -0.76 -43.40 -30.75
N THR A 23 -1.53 -44.47 -30.87
CA THR A 23 -2.91 -44.59 -30.42
C THR A 23 -2.91 -44.86 -28.91
N ASN A 24 -3.79 -44.19 -28.15
CA ASN A 24 -4.26 -44.70 -26.87
C ASN A 24 -5.74 -44.27 -26.64
N PRO A 25 -6.61 -45.12 -26.07
CA PRO A 25 -8.05 -45.04 -26.18
C PRO A 25 -8.74 -44.41 -24.96
N ASP A 26 -10.02 -44.09 -25.18
CA ASP A 26 -11.15 -43.90 -24.26
C ASP A 26 -10.92 -44.05 -22.74
N LEU A 27 -11.26 -42.99 -21.99
CA LEU A 27 -11.96 -43.11 -20.70
C LEU A 27 -13.01 -41.99 -20.52
N ARG A 28 -14.26 -42.44 -20.36
CA ARG A 28 -15.46 -41.65 -20.02
C ARG A 28 -15.50 -41.24 -18.53
N PRO A 29 -16.38 -40.28 -18.15
CA PRO A 29 -16.37 -39.65 -16.83
C PRO A 29 -17.24 -40.39 -15.80
N ALA A 30 -16.82 -40.36 -14.53
CA ALA A 30 -17.64 -40.75 -13.39
C ALA A 30 -17.87 -39.53 -12.49
N GLY A 31 -19.14 -39.16 -12.32
CA GLY A 31 -19.58 -38.18 -11.34
C GLY A 31 -19.51 -38.72 -9.92
N GLY A 32 -19.38 -37.81 -8.95
CA GLY A 32 -19.40 -38.16 -7.54
C GLY A 32 -19.61 -36.92 -6.68
N ARG A 33 -20.87 -36.67 -6.32
CA ARG A 33 -21.28 -35.64 -5.35
C ARG A 33 -20.71 -36.00 -3.97
N GLY A 34 -20.18 -35.01 -3.26
CA GLY A 34 -19.73 -35.17 -1.88
C GLY A 34 -19.68 -33.84 -1.13
N HIS A 35 -20.83 -33.34 -0.69
CA HIS A 35 -20.90 -32.46 0.47
C HIS A 35 -20.64 -33.30 1.73
N PRO A 36 -19.95 -32.75 2.75
CA PRO A 36 -20.69 -32.55 4.00
C PRO A 36 -20.29 -31.34 4.86
N ARG A 37 -21.32 -30.86 5.58
CA ARG A 37 -21.34 -30.46 6.99
C ARG A 37 -20.85 -29.06 7.38
N SER A 38 -21.87 -28.21 7.43
CA SER A 38 -22.10 -27.11 8.36
C SER A 38 -21.60 -27.35 9.80
N TYR A 39 -20.73 -26.45 10.27
CA TYR A 39 -20.38 -26.30 11.68
C TYR A 39 -21.47 -25.52 12.43
N ARG A 40 -22.12 -26.18 13.39
CA ARG A 40 -23.06 -25.56 14.34
C ARG A 40 -22.31 -24.86 15.47
N ARG A 41 -22.75 -23.62 15.73
CA ARG A 41 -22.49 -22.79 16.91
C ARG A 41 -22.71 -23.56 18.22
N ARG A 42 -21.79 -23.42 19.19
CA ARG A 42 -22.10 -23.54 20.63
C ARG A 42 -21.85 -22.20 21.30
N ARG A 43 -22.95 -21.58 21.75
CA ARG A 43 -22.96 -20.51 22.77
C ARG A 43 -22.81 -21.18 24.13
N HIS A 44 -21.83 -20.76 24.94
CA HIS A 44 -21.89 -20.98 26.38
C HIS A 44 -22.37 -19.71 27.09
N ARG A 45 -23.31 -19.98 28.00
CA ARG A 45 -24.11 -19.06 28.79
C ARG A 45 -23.33 -18.71 30.06
N ARG A 46 -23.57 -17.48 30.54
CA ARG A 46 -23.16 -16.91 31.82
C ARG A 46 -23.47 -17.82 33.02
N THR A 47 -22.60 -17.76 34.02
CA THR A 47 -22.95 -17.97 35.44
C THR A 47 -22.38 -16.81 36.26
N THR A 48 -23.29 -16.15 36.97
CA THR A 48 -23.08 -15.14 38.01
C THR A 48 -23.05 -15.82 39.37
N GLU A 49 -22.13 -15.46 40.25
CA GLU A 49 -22.27 -15.52 41.72
C GLU A 49 -21.09 -14.73 42.32
N ARG A 50 -21.35 -13.52 42.84
CA ARG A 50 -21.62 -13.14 44.24
C ARG A 50 -20.44 -13.28 45.21
N SER A 51 -20.02 -12.09 45.66
CA SER A 51 -19.08 -11.72 46.73
C SER A 51 -19.44 -12.30 48.12
N PRO A 52 -18.51 -12.24 49.10
CA PRO A 52 -18.68 -11.18 50.10
C PRO A 52 -17.38 -10.51 50.64
N ARG A 53 -17.47 -9.19 50.77
CA ARG A 53 -17.12 -8.29 51.90
C ARG A 53 -15.85 -8.53 52.74
N GLY A 54 -15.03 -7.49 52.80
CA GLY A 54 -14.20 -7.10 53.96
C GLY A 54 -13.84 -5.60 53.91
N ARG A 55 -14.47 -4.79 54.78
CA ARG A 55 -14.02 -3.46 55.26
C ARG A 55 -12.77 -3.67 56.15
N SER A 56 -11.92 -2.73 56.56
CA SER A 56 -11.77 -1.27 56.67
C SER A 56 -10.23 -1.02 56.72
N ASP A 57 -9.62 0.15 56.54
CA ASP A 57 -9.73 1.35 57.37
C ASP A 57 -8.93 2.52 56.78
N ARG A 58 -9.43 3.70 57.14
CA ARG A 58 -8.91 5.05 56.86
C ARG A 58 -7.62 5.34 57.64
N ARG A 59 -6.76 6.18 57.07
CA ARG A 59 -6.14 7.32 57.79
C ARG A 59 -5.74 8.41 56.79
N ASP A 60 -6.20 9.61 57.10
CA ASP A 60 -5.83 10.91 56.52
C ASP A 60 -4.39 11.29 56.87
N SER A 61 -3.76 12.10 55.99
CA SER A 61 -3.25 13.46 56.29
C SER A 61 -2.17 13.90 55.28
N ASP A 62 -2.57 14.88 54.46
CA ASP A 62 -1.93 16.18 54.21
C ASP A 62 -0.56 16.37 53.53
N HIS A 63 -0.61 17.32 52.57
CA HIS A 63 0.41 18.28 52.07
C HIS A 63 1.44 17.82 51.01
N ASP A 64 1.16 18.15 49.74
CA ASP A 64 1.81 19.22 48.94
C ASP A 64 1.63 18.97 47.43
N GLY A 65 0.95 19.90 46.72
CA GLY A 65 1.01 20.01 45.24
C GLY A 65 2.31 20.71 44.80
N PRO A 66 2.60 20.97 43.50
CA PRO A 66 1.72 21.10 42.32
C PRO A 66 2.35 20.44 41.03
N PRO A 67 2.08 20.82 39.75
CA PRO A 67 1.00 21.61 39.15
C PRO A 67 0.18 20.90 38.05
N ASP A 68 -1.11 21.24 38.03
CA ASP A 68 -1.90 21.68 36.87
C ASP A 68 -1.76 20.92 35.52
N VAL A 69 -2.37 19.74 35.46
CA VAL A 69 -2.73 19.09 34.18
C VAL A 69 -3.93 19.82 33.62
N ARG A 70 -3.70 20.68 32.62
CA ARG A 70 -4.77 21.29 31.83
C ARG A 70 -5.63 20.20 31.21
N THR A 71 -6.78 19.96 31.82
CA THR A 71 -7.89 19.23 31.21
C THR A 71 -8.39 20.02 30.00
N CYS A 72 -8.13 19.53 28.78
CA CYS A 72 -8.87 19.95 27.60
C CYS A 72 -10.32 19.45 27.73
N ARG A 73 -11.15 20.24 28.41
CA ARG A 73 -12.59 20.07 28.47
C ARG A 73 -13.19 20.67 27.19
N VAL A 74 -13.43 19.83 26.18
CA VAL A 74 -14.22 20.21 25.00
C VAL A 74 -15.69 20.22 25.41
N GLU A 75 -16.22 21.38 25.79
CA GLU A 75 -17.66 21.56 25.89
C GLU A 75 -18.28 21.56 24.50
N ARG A 76 -19.06 20.50 24.19
CA ARG A 76 -19.90 20.46 23.00
C ARG A 76 -21.05 21.45 23.15
N VAL A 77 -20.88 22.66 22.63
CA VAL A 77 -22.01 23.51 22.28
C VAL A 77 -22.60 23.01 20.97
N ARG A 78 -23.74 22.32 21.04
CA ARG A 78 -24.60 22.09 19.87
C ARG A 78 -25.33 23.40 19.57
N GLN A 79 -24.86 24.13 18.56
CA GLN A 79 -25.70 25.08 17.85
C GLN A 79 -25.28 25.10 16.38
N GLY A 80 -26.28 24.98 15.51
CA GLY A 80 -26.11 24.66 14.11
C GLY A 80 -25.35 25.71 13.31
N SER A 81 -24.73 25.21 12.25
CA SER A 81 -24.41 25.91 11.01
C SER A 81 -23.41 27.06 11.12
N ARG A 82 -22.21 26.79 10.56
CA ARG A 82 -21.15 27.72 10.15
C ARG A 82 -20.34 28.32 11.30
N ASN A 83 -19.12 27.81 11.50
CA ASN A 83 -18.11 28.51 12.30
C ASN A 83 -16.94 28.94 11.43
N LEU A 84 -16.92 30.25 11.19
CA LEU A 84 -15.74 31.09 10.99
C LEU A 84 -14.87 30.98 12.26
N VAL A 85 -13.56 30.71 12.12
CA VAL A 85 -12.60 30.94 13.22
C VAL A 85 -11.86 32.23 12.92
N ALA A 86 -12.21 33.30 13.64
CA ALA A 86 -11.42 34.52 13.69
C ALA A 86 -10.43 34.42 14.85
N ALA A 87 -9.13 34.30 14.54
CA ALA A 87 -8.07 34.43 15.53
C ALA A 87 -7.95 35.91 15.93
N ARG A 88 -8.26 36.22 17.20
CA ARG A 88 -7.94 37.52 17.81
C ARG A 88 -6.45 37.51 18.21
N ALA A 89 -5.62 38.18 17.41
CA ALA A 89 -4.26 38.51 17.79
C ALA A 89 -4.27 39.62 18.85
N VAL A 90 -3.65 39.36 20.00
CA VAL A 90 -3.26 40.40 20.97
C VAL A 90 -1.78 40.70 20.76
N GLY A 91 -1.45 41.95 20.46
CA GLY A 91 -0.08 42.47 20.53
C GLY A 91 0.61 42.58 19.16
N GLY A 92 0.81 43.82 18.70
CA GLY A 92 1.19 44.15 17.32
C GLY A 92 2.53 43.61 16.82
N LEU A 93 2.58 43.28 15.53
CA LEU A 93 3.54 43.84 14.58
C LEU A 93 3.09 43.51 13.13
N ARG A 94 3.03 44.56 12.30
CA ARG A 94 3.06 44.64 10.82
C ARG A 94 2.11 43.77 9.97
N ALA A 95 1.26 44.49 9.24
CA ALA A 95 0.41 44.01 8.16
C ALA A 95 1.23 43.34 7.05
N GLY A 96 0.95 42.05 6.81
CA GLY A 96 1.45 41.27 5.69
C GLY A 96 0.40 40.24 5.27
N ILE A 97 -0.41 40.62 4.27
CA ILE A 97 -1.19 39.80 3.32
C ILE A 97 -1.53 38.38 3.80
N VAL A 98 -2.70 38.20 4.42
CA VAL A 98 -3.38 36.89 4.48
C VAL A 98 -4.17 36.73 3.20
N ARG A 99 -3.64 35.98 2.23
CA ARG A 99 -4.38 35.58 1.03
C ARG A 99 -5.23 34.37 1.42
N ALA A 100 -6.54 34.59 1.60
CA ALA A 100 -7.50 33.51 1.74
C ALA A 100 -7.53 32.71 0.42
N ILE A 101 -7.03 31.47 0.43
CA ILE A 101 -7.26 30.52 -0.64
C ILE A 101 -8.52 29.76 -0.26
N VAL A 102 -9.66 30.22 -0.77
CA VAL A 102 -10.85 29.39 -0.88
C VAL A 102 -10.58 28.45 -2.05
N GLY A 103 -10.02 27.28 -1.75
CA GLY A 103 -9.94 26.19 -2.71
C GLY A 103 -11.33 25.62 -2.91
N GLU A 104 -11.89 25.81 -4.10
CA GLU A 104 -13.07 25.09 -4.56
C GLU A 104 -12.79 23.58 -4.41
N GLY A 105 -13.74 22.86 -3.81
CA GLY A 105 -13.66 21.42 -3.65
C GLY A 105 -13.70 20.74 -5.01
N GLU A 106 -12.52 20.57 -5.59
CA GLU A 106 -12.28 19.54 -6.59
C GLU A 106 -12.66 18.22 -5.92
N LEU A 107 -13.55 17.45 -6.54
CA LEU A 107 -13.78 16.07 -6.14
C LEU A 107 -12.44 15.35 -6.31
N LYS A 108 -11.66 15.27 -5.23
CA LYS A 108 -10.40 14.53 -5.15
C LYS A 108 -10.74 13.06 -5.39
N MET A 109 -10.75 12.66 -6.66
CA MET A 109 -10.95 11.28 -7.05
C MET A 109 -9.65 10.53 -6.81
N GLY A 110 -9.46 10.04 -5.58
CA GLY A 110 -8.35 9.15 -5.24
C GLY A 110 -8.07 9.12 -3.73
N THR A 111 -7.21 8.20 -3.32
CA THR A 111 -6.74 8.08 -1.94
C THR A 111 -5.31 8.63 -1.78
N ASP A 112 -5.12 9.65 -0.95
CA ASP A 112 -3.84 10.19 -0.48
C ASP A 112 -3.40 9.49 0.82
N ILE A 113 -2.12 9.63 1.16
CA ILE A 113 -1.51 9.11 2.38
C ILE A 113 -1.06 10.26 3.26
N ALA A 114 -1.30 10.14 4.56
CA ALA A 114 -0.81 11.05 5.59
C ALA A 114 -0.20 10.24 6.74
N GLY A 115 0.64 10.86 7.56
CA GLY A 115 1.32 10.18 8.66
C GLY A 115 2.69 10.75 8.99
N GLY A 116 3.56 9.90 9.55
CA GLY A 116 4.94 10.28 9.83
C GLY A 116 5.83 9.09 10.18
N VAL A 117 7.13 9.36 10.22
CA VAL A 117 8.14 8.43 10.72
C VAL A 117 8.44 8.79 12.17
N GLU A 118 8.38 7.82 13.07
CA GLU A 118 8.77 7.98 14.46
C GLU A 118 10.06 7.23 14.77
N VAL A 119 10.83 7.78 15.71
CA VAL A 119 12.06 7.17 16.21
C VAL A 119 12.10 7.12 17.74
N ARG A 120 12.87 6.18 18.29
CA ARG A 120 13.24 6.12 19.71
C ARG A 120 14.74 6.37 19.87
N PRO A 121 15.19 7.62 20.06
CA PRO A 121 16.62 7.92 20.07
C PRO A 121 17.39 7.25 21.21
N GLN A 122 16.73 7.05 22.35
CA GLN A 122 17.30 6.38 23.53
C GLN A 122 17.01 4.87 23.56
N GLY A 123 16.44 4.33 22.47
CA GLY A 123 16.17 2.92 22.30
C GLY A 123 14.91 2.42 23.00
N ARG A 124 14.84 1.11 23.20
CA ARG A 124 13.62 0.43 23.63
C ARG A 124 13.15 0.93 24.99
N GLY A 125 11.86 1.30 25.08
CA GLY A 125 11.24 1.80 26.30
C GLY A 125 11.30 3.32 26.47
N SER A 126 12.04 4.04 25.61
CA SER A 126 11.94 5.49 25.52
C SER A 126 10.65 5.90 24.79
N PRO A 127 10.17 7.13 24.98
CA PRO A 127 9.07 7.65 24.17
C PRO A 127 9.47 7.71 22.69
N TRP A 128 8.46 7.58 21.83
CA TRP A 128 8.60 7.84 20.39
C TRP A 128 8.61 9.34 20.14
N LEU A 129 9.46 9.77 19.21
CA LEU A 129 9.52 11.15 18.73
C LEU A 129 9.28 11.15 17.22
N LEU A 130 8.49 12.11 16.75
CA LEU A 130 8.29 12.34 15.33
C LEU A 130 9.62 12.80 14.71
N ALA A 131 10.07 12.10 13.66
CA ALA A 131 11.22 12.48 12.88
C ALA A 131 10.82 13.52 11.82
N ASP A 132 11.76 14.40 11.47
CA ASP A 132 11.58 15.38 10.40
C ASP A 132 11.68 14.70 9.02
N VAL A 133 10.62 13.98 8.65
CA VAL A 133 10.47 13.27 7.37
C VAL A 133 9.13 13.66 6.76
N ASN A 134 9.17 14.28 5.59
CA ASN A 134 7.98 14.75 4.89
C ASN A 134 7.32 13.63 4.08
N LEU A 135 6.12 13.19 4.48
CA LEU A 135 5.31 12.22 3.73
C LEU A 135 4.41 12.85 2.66
N ASP A 136 4.15 14.16 2.70
CA ASP A 136 3.32 14.85 1.69
C ASP A 136 3.96 14.81 0.30
N ALA A 137 5.27 14.52 0.25
CA ALA A 137 6.01 14.30 -0.98
C ALA A 137 5.74 12.94 -1.64
N LEU A 138 5.07 11.99 -0.96
CA LEU A 138 4.68 10.70 -1.54
C LEU A 138 3.46 10.89 -2.46
N PRO A 139 3.59 10.67 -3.78
CA PRO A 139 2.45 10.72 -4.66
C PRO A 139 1.44 9.60 -4.38
N ARG A 140 0.27 9.67 -5.02
CA ARG A 140 -0.77 8.62 -4.99
C ARG A 140 -0.28 7.32 -5.64
N HIS A 141 0.47 6.52 -4.87
CA HIS A 141 1.05 5.27 -5.33
C HIS A 141 0.30 4.07 -4.76
N TYR A 142 -0.78 3.70 -5.43
CA TYR A 142 -1.61 2.56 -5.01
C TYR A 142 -0.87 1.22 -5.00
N ASP A 143 0.24 1.09 -5.73
CA ASP A 143 1.11 -0.10 -5.65
C ASP A 143 1.86 -0.16 -4.31
N ALA A 144 2.41 0.98 -3.87
CA ALA A 144 3.05 1.11 -2.57
C ALA A 144 2.03 0.92 -1.44
N PHE A 145 0.87 1.57 -1.54
CA PHE A 145 -0.17 1.49 -0.52
C PHE A 145 -0.75 0.07 -0.44
N GLY A 146 -0.94 -0.58 -1.59
CA GLY A 146 -1.39 -1.96 -1.68
C GLY A 146 -0.37 -2.94 -1.11
N LEU A 147 0.92 -2.77 -1.43
CA LEU A 147 2.02 -3.59 -0.93
C LEU A 147 2.22 -3.45 0.58
N LEU A 148 2.27 -2.23 1.08
CA LEU A 148 2.59 -2.00 2.49
C LEU A 148 1.36 -2.16 3.39
N PHE A 149 0.19 -1.71 2.95
CA PHE A 149 -0.95 -1.49 3.84
C PHE A 149 -2.25 -2.11 3.35
N GLY A 150 -2.28 -2.65 2.12
CA GLY A 150 -3.46 -3.26 1.52
C GLY A 150 -4.50 -2.26 1.00
N VAL A 151 -4.18 -0.97 0.99
CA VAL A 151 -5.08 0.09 0.54
C VAL A 151 -5.02 0.21 -0.98
N ARG A 152 -6.18 0.18 -1.64
CA ARG A 152 -6.31 0.24 -3.12
C ARG A 152 -5.41 -0.79 -3.83
N ASN A 153 -5.30 -1.99 -3.27
CA ASN A 153 -4.40 -3.06 -3.72
C ASN A 153 -4.82 -3.75 -5.04
N PHE A 154 -4.80 -3.00 -6.14
CA PHE A 154 -5.10 -3.50 -7.49
C PHE A 154 -4.14 -4.61 -7.92
N ALA A 155 -2.87 -4.47 -7.57
CA ALA A 155 -1.82 -5.46 -7.84
C ALA A 155 -2.01 -6.78 -7.09
N GLY A 156 -2.74 -6.77 -5.97
CA GLY A 156 -3.05 -7.99 -5.22
C GLY A 156 -1.88 -8.58 -4.45
N PHE A 157 -1.04 -7.72 -3.88
CA PHE A 157 0.00 -8.13 -2.94
C PHE A 157 -0.59 -8.66 -1.63
N GLU A 158 0.13 -9.54 -0.95
CA GLU A 158 -0.09 -9.73 0.48
C GLU A 158 0.53 -8.55 1.24
N PRO A 159 -0.27 -7.74 1.95
CA PRO A 159 0.22 -6.52 2.57
C PRO A 159 1.10 -6.78 3.78
N VAL A 160 2.14 -5.97 3.96
CA VAL A 160 3.11 -6.11 5.09
C VAL A 160 2.46 -5.76 6.43
N ALA A 161 1.70 -4.67 6.47
CA ALA A 161 1.09 -4.13 7.67
C ALA A 161 -0.37 -3.67 7.42
N PRO A 162 -1.31 -4.61 7.20
CA PRO A 162 -2.70 -4.25 6.95
C PRO A 162 -3.42 -3.80 8.23
N GLY A 163 -3.99 -2.60 8.20
CA GLY A 163 -5.07 -2.16 9.11
C GLY A 163 -4.83 -2.40 10.61
N ARG A 164 -3.61 -2.18 11.11
CA ARG A 164 -3.24 -2.45 12.51
C ARG A 164 -3.83 -1.47 13.52
N GLY A 165 -4.41 -0.36 13.04
CA GLY A 165 -4.76 0.80 13.86
C GLY A 165 -3.55 1.68 14.16
N LEU A 166 -3.77 2.77 14.90
CA LEU A 166 -2.67 3.53 15.50
C LEU A 166 -2.20 2.80 16.77
N PRO A 167 -0.89 2.78 17.03
CA PRO A 167 -0.37 2.25 18.28
C PRO A 167 -0.70 3.19 19.45
N GLU A 168 -0.98 2.62 20.62
CA GLU A 168 -1.33 3.39 21.83
C GLU A 168 -0.18 4.31 22.31
N ASP A 169 1.05 3.99 21.93
CA ASP A 169 2.26 4.75 22.26
C ASP A 169 2.71 5.68 21.12
N ALA A 170 1.82 6.04 20.19
CA ALA A 170 2.10 7.08 19.18
C ALA A 170 2.50 8.40 19.86
N SER A 171 3.45 9.12 19.26
CA SER A 171 3.91 10.41 19.77
C SER A 171 2.77 11.43 19.77
N PRO A 172 2.68 12.30 20.80
CA PRO A 172 1.67 13.37 20.82
C PRO A 172 1.72 14.26 19.58
N GLU A 173 2.91 14.52 19.05
CA GLU A 173 3.13 15.30 17.83
C GLU A 173 2.45 14.67 16.62
N LEU A 174 2.60 13.35 16.43
CA LEU A 174 1.95 12.64 15.32
C LEU A 174 0.42 12.59 15.51
N LEU A 175 -0.06 12.43 16.74
CA LEU A 175 -1.50 12.47 17.03
C LEU A 175 -2.11 13.86 16.77
N CYS A 176 -1.34 14.95 16.86
CA CYS A 176 -1.80 16.28 16.48
C CYS A 176 -1.95 16.46 14.96
N LEU A 177 -1.23 15.67 14.15
CA LEU A 177 -1.38 15.67 12.70
C LEU A 177 -2.66 14.98 12.24
N GLN A 178 -3.17 14.05 13.04
CA GLN A 178 -4.45 13.38 12.78
C GLN A 178 -5.58 14.41 12.92
N CYS A 179 -6.12 14.89 11.80
CA CYS A 179 -6.90 16.12 11.78
C CYS A 179 -8.32 15.98 11.23
N ALA A 180 -8.81 14.80 10.81
CA ALA A 180 -10.12 14.73 10.17
C ALA A 180 -10.97 13.48 10.42
N ASP A 181 -12.29 13.71 10.50
CA ASP A 181 -13.35 12.68 10.55
C ASP A 181 -13.39 11.77 9.30
N SER A 182 -12.66 12.11 8.23
CA SER A 182 -12.61 11.38 6.95
C SER A 182 -11.37 10.48 6.77
N GLU A 183 -10.51 10.40 7.79
CA GLU A 183 -9.30 9.57 7.77
C GLU A 183 -9.62 8.12 8.11
N HIS A 184 -9.04 7.20 7.35
CA HIS A 184 -9.26 5.77 7.54
C HIS A 184 -7.99 4.94 7.32
N GLY A 185 -8.07 3.63 7.57
CA GLY A 185 -6.99 2.70 7.24
C GLY A 185 -5.72 2.88 8.09
N HIS A 186 -5.85 3.47 9.28
CA HIS A 186 -4.77 3.64 10.24
C HIS A 186 -3.96 2.36 10.41
N THR A 187 -2.64 2.46 10.24
CA THR A 187 -1.73 1.34 10.39
C THR A 187 -0.30 1.83 10.59
N TRP A 188 0.61 0.91 10.88
CA TRP A 188 2.03 1.21 11.07
C TRP A 188 2.92 0.02 10.75
N VAL A 189 4.17 0.27 10.39
CA VAL A 189 5.18 -0.75 10.07
C VAL A 189 6.54 -0.34 10.62
N SER A 190 7.28 -1.27 11.24
CA SER A 190 8.64 -0.99 11.71
C SER A 190 9.66 -1.08 10.58
N TRP A 191 10.83 -0.46 10.76
CA TRP A 191 11.94 -0.67 9.83
C TRP A 191 12.37 -2.14 9.79
N THR A 192 12.37 -2.84 10.92
CA THR A 192 12.67 -4.28 10.97
C THR A 192 11.77 -5.06 10.02
N GLU A 193 10.48 -4.78 9.97
CA GLU A 193 9.56 -5.45 9.05
C GLU A 193 9.82 -5.08 7.59
N LEU A 194 10.07 -3.79 7.31
CA LEU A 194 10.39 -3.30 5.96
C LEU A 194 11.69 -3.90 5.42
N ALA A 195 12.71 -4.05 6.27
CA ALA A 195 14.01 -4.61 5.90
C ALA A 195 13.93 -6.10 5.52
N HIS A 196 12.93 -6.83 6.02
CA HIS A 196 12.69 -8.24 5.70
C HIS A 196 11.78 -8.46 4.49
N ILE A 197 11.36 -7.39 3.80
CA ILE A 197 10.59 -7.55 2.56
C ILE A 197 11.46 -8.25 1.52
N ASP A 198 11.09 -9.47 1.15
CA ASP A 198 11.63 -10.11 -0.05
C ASP A 198 11.05 -9.44 -1.29
N TRP A 199 11.87 -8.61 -1.94
CA TRP A 199 11.49 -7.82 -3.12
C TRP A 199 11.29 -8.67 -4.39
N SER A 200 11.75 -9.92 -4.40
CA SER A 200 11.61 -10.81 -5.56
C SER A 200 10.24 -11.47 -5.66
N VAL A 201 9.48 -11.48 -4.56
CA VAL A 201 8.16 -12.10 -4.48
C VAL A 201 7.18 -11.41 -5.43
N ARG A 202 6.44 -12.21 -6.20
CA ARG A 202 5.34 -11.75 -7.05
C ARG A 202 4.03 -11.67 -6.27
N ALA A 203 3.15 -10.79 -6.69
CA ALA A 203 1.79 -10.70 -6.19
C ALA A 203 1.04 -12.04 -6.32
N LEU A 204 0.04 -12.24 -5.48
CA LEU A 204 -0.73 -13.49 -5.44
C LEU A 204 -1.67 -13.63 -6.65
N ARG A 205 -2.12 -12.49 -7.19
CA ARG A 205 -3.04 -12.40 -8.32
C ARG A 205 -2.52 -11.42 -9.37
N VAL A 206 -3.04 -11.52 -10.59
CA VAL A 206 -2.78 -10.53 -11.65
C VAL A 206 -3.24 -9.15 -11.21
N ASP A 207 -2.55 -8.11 -11.68
CA ASP A 207 -2.99 -6.74 -11.44
C ASP A 207 -4.36 -6.53 -12.11
N ASP A 208 -5.29 -5.93 -11.37
CA ASP A 208 -6.61 -5.57 -11.91
C ASP A 208 -6.50 -4.50 -13.02
N ARG A 209 -5.37 -3.82 -13.15
CA ARG A 209 -5.10 -2.83 -14.21
C ARG A 209 -4.23 -3.46 -15.29
N ILE A 210 -4.57 -3.23 -16.54
CA ILE A 210 -3.75 -3.68 -17.66
C ILE A 210 -2.56 -2.72 -17.81
N HIS A 211 -1.36 -3.28 -17.96
CA HIS A 211 -0.13 -2.52 -18.08
C HIS A 211 0.06 -2.07 -19.53
N GLU A 212 0.39 -0.80 -19.73
CA GLU A 212 0.66 -0.23 -21.03
C GLU A 212 2.15 0.05 -21.18
N TYR A 213 2.72 -0.41 -22.29
CA TYR A 213 4.12 -0.23 -22.65
C TYR A 213 4.22 0.46 -24.00
N ARG A 214 5.31 1.22 -24.16
CA ARG A 214 5.82 1.65 -25.45
C ARG A 214 6.97 0.73 -25.83
N SER A 215 6.91 0.15 -27.01
CA SER A 215 7.97 -0.64 -27.61
C SER A 215 9.09 0.29 -28.05
N THR A 216 10.27 0.13 -27.49
CA THR A 216 11.49 0.85 -27.91
C THR A 216 12.51 -0.14 -28.47
N SER A 217 13.62 0.37 -29.01
CA SER A 217 14.76 -0.47 -29.45
C SER A 217 15.37 -1.30 -28.32
N ASP A 218 15.24 -0.83 -27.08
CA ASP A 218 15.81 -1.46 -25.89
C ASP A 218 14.81 -2.39 -25.18
N GLY A 219 13.60 -2.55 -25.75
CA GLY A 219 12.52 -3.37 -25.21
C GLY A 219 11.27 -2.56 -24.82
N PRO A 220 10.26 -3.21 -24.24
CA PRO A 220 9.05 -2.53 -23.79
C PRO A 220 9.33 -1.67 -22.55
N CYS A 221 9.03 -0.38 -22.66
CA CYS A 221 9.11 0.59 -21.57
C CYS A 221 7.70 0.85 -21.00
N LEU A 222 7.51 0.64 -19.70
CA LEU A 222 6.21 0.87 -19.04
C LEU A 222 5.83 2.34 -19.12
N VAL A 223 4.66 2.62 -19.69
CA VAL A 223 4.10 3.97 -19.83
C VAL A 223 3.09 4.26 -18.73
N GLY A 224 2.31 3.25 -18.33
CA GLY A 224 1.30 3.43 -17.29
C GLY A 224 0.48 2.19 -17.01
N LYS A 225 -0.43 2.33 -16.05
CA LYS A 225 -1.39 1.31 -15.64
C LYS A 225 -2.75 2.00 -15.50
N ALA A 226 -3.76 1.48 -16.17
CA ALA A 226 -5.09 2.07 -16.10
C ALA A 226 -6.16 1.00 -15.95
N SER A 227 -7.22 1.32 -15.20
CA SER A 227 -8.44 0.52 -15.15
C SER A 227 -9.40 0.84 -16.30
N HIS A 228 -9.04 1.80 -17.16
CA HIS A 228 -9.78 2.22 -18.33
C HIS A 228 -8.81 2.60 -19.43
N HIS A 229 -8.95 1.99 -20.61
CA HIS A 229 -8.08 2.25 -21.75
C HIS A 229 -8.81 3.07 -22.82
N GLY A 230 -8.02 3.87 -23.54
CA GLY A 230 -8.50 4.69 -24.64
C GLY A 230 -8.85 3.87 -25.89
N HIS A 231 -9.25 4.60 -26.94
CA HIS A 231 -9.70 4.02 -28.21
C HIS A 231 -8.70 3.03 -28.83
N ALA A 232 -7.39 3.29 -28.72
CA ALA A 232 -6.36 2.43 -29.31
C ALA A 232 -6.39 1.00 -28.75
N TRP A 233 -6.59 0.82 -27.44
CA TRP A 233 -6.73 -0.50 -26.85
C TRP A 233 -8.05 -1.17 -27.24
N ARG A 234 -9.17 -0.42 -27.22
CA ARG A 234 -10.49 -0.97 -27.61
C ARG A 234 -10.52 -1.46 -29.06
N ALA A 235 -9.79 -0.81 -29.96
CA ALA A 235 -9.67 -1.24 -31.35
C ALA A 235 -9.02 -2.64 -31.49
N VAL A 236 -8.14 -3.02 -30.56
CA VAL A 236 -7.43 -4.31 -30.59
C VAL A 236 -8.01 -5.36 -29.63
N ALA A 237 -8.59 -4.94 -28.51
CA ALA A 237 -9.23 -5.83 -27.53
C ALA A 237 -10.71 -6.09 -27.86
N GLY A 238 -11.34 -5.18 -28.60
CA GLY A 238 -12.77 -5.17 -28.91
C GLY A 238 -13.56 -4.21 -28.01
N GLU A 239 -14.63 -3.62 -28.54
CA GLU A 239 -15.46 -2.63 -27.83
C GLU A 239 -16.15 -3.14 -26.55
N ARG A 240 -16.30 -4.47 -26.43
CA ARG A 240 -16.91 -5.13 -25.26
C ARG A 240 -15.88 -5.78 -24.34
N ALA A 241 -14.59 -5.52 -24.56
CA ALA A 241 -13.52 -6.02 -23.71
C ALA A 241 -13.66 -5.44 -22.29
N ASP A 242 -13.56 -6.30 -21.28
CA ASP A 242 -13.46 -5.86 -19.89
C ASP A 242 -12.15 -5.09 -19.71
N PRO A 243 -12.15 -3.87 -19.16
CA PRO A 243 -10.91 -3.12 -18.97
C PRO A 243 -10.09 -3.59 -17.77
N ARG A 244 -10.56 -4.56 -16.98
CA ARG A 244 -9.82 -5.13 -15.85
C ARG A 244 -8.88 -6.24 -16.31
N GLY A 245 -7.62 -6.16 -15.89
CA GLY A 245 -6.62 -7.20 -16.14
C GLY A 245 -7.03 -8.57 -15.61
N SER A 246 -7.68 -8.61 -14.44
CA SER A 246 -8.16 -9.85 -13.83
C SER A 246 -9.27 -10.59 -14.57
N ALA A 247 -9.85 -9.97 -15.61
CA ALA A 247 -10.78 -10.65 -16.50
C ALA A 247 -10.09 -11.57 -17.52
N TYR A 248 -8.75 -11.50 -17.64
CA TYR A 248 -7.99 -12.27 -18.63
C TYR A 248 -6.90 -13.14 -17.98
N PRO A 249 -6.46 -14.21 -18.65
CA PRO A 249 -5.28 -14.96 -18.24
C PRO A 249 -4.01 -14.09 -18.19
N GLU A 250 -3.12 -14.40 -17.24
CA GLU A 250 -1.78 -13.81 -17.19
C GLU A 250 -1.04 -14.03 -18.52
N GLY A 251 -0.35 -13.01 -19.03
CA GLY A 251 0.37 -13.04 -20.29
C GLY A 251 -0.47 -12.68 -21.52
N THR A 252 -1.76 -12.38 -21.35
CA THR A 252 -2.58 -11.83 -22.44
C THR A 252 -1.99 -10.51 -22.93
N GLU A 253 -1.78 -10.39 -24.24
CA GLU A 253 -1.20 -9.20 -24.87
C GLU A 253 -2.09 -8.65 -25.99
N TRP A 254 -2.11 -7.33 -26.12
CA TRP A 254 -2.64 -6.61 -27.27
C TRP A 254 -1.60 -5.64 -27.80
N ARG A 255 -1.51 -5.48 -29.12
CA ARG A 255 -0.49 -4.64 -29.77
C ARG A 255 -1.10 -3.73 -30.81
N ALA A 256 -0.71 -2.46 -30.80
CA ALA A 256 -1.09 -1.48 -31.81
C ALA A 256 0.07 -0.50 -32.05
N GLY A 257 0.71 -0.58 -33.22
CA GLY A 257 1.87 0.25 -33.53
C GLY A 257 3.01 0.03 -32.52
N ASP A 258 3.45 1.11 -31.87
CA ASP A 258 4.47 1.08 -30.82
C ASP A 258 3.90 0.73 -29.43
N ARG A 259 2.59 0.56 -29.27
CA ARG A 259 1.98 0.25 -27.97
C ARG A 259 1.76 -1.25 -27.77
N LEU A 260 2.02 -1.70 -26.54
CA LEU A 260 1.74 -3.03 -26.05
C LEU A 260 0.93 -2.90 -24.75
N TRP A 261 -0.18 -3.63 -24.66
CA TRP A 261 -0.91 -3.82 -23.41
C TRP A 261 -0.74 -5.26 -22.95
N ARG A 262 -0.51 -5.46 -21.66
CA ARG A 262 -0.27 -6.79 -21.10
C ARG A 262 -0.94 -6.97 -19.75
N VAL A 263 -1.51 -8.15 -19.53
CA VAL A 263 -1.94 -8.63 -18.21
C VAL A 263 -0.80 -9.39 -17.55
N GLU A 264 -0.35 -8.94 -16.38
CA GLU A 264 0.74 -9.58 -15.66
C GLU A 264 0.64 -9.39 -14.15
N ARG A 265 1.41 -10.18 -13.40
CA ARG A 265 1.63 -9.95 -11.97
C ARG A 265 2.87 -9.09 -11.75
N LEU A 266 2.78 -8.15 -10.82
CA LEU A 266 3.93 -7.38 -10.35
C LEU A 266 4.74 -8.18 -9.33
N SER A 267 6.05 -7.99 -9.35
CA SER A 267 6.91 -8.23 -8.20
C SER A 267 6.86 -7.05 -7.23
N ARG A 268 7.20 -7.29 -5.96
CA ARG A 268 7.35 -6.19 -4.99
C ARG A 268 8.42 -5.20 -5.44
N GLY A 269 9.49 -5.69 -6.07
CA GLY A 269 10.57 -4.86 -6.61
C GLY A 269 10.13 -3.92 -7.73
N ASP A 270 9.10 -4.27 -8.51
CA ASP A 270 8.57 -3.39 -9.57
C ASP A 270 8.00 -2.09 -8.98
N VAL A 271 7.49 -2.13 -7.74
CA VAL A 271 6.98 -0.93 -7.05
C VAL A 271 8.08 0.12 -6.90
N LEU A 272 9.30 -0.28 -6.52
CA LEU A 272 10.43 0.63 -6.35
C LEU A 272 10.95 1.22 -7.66
N ARG A 273 10.74 0.53 -8.79
CA ARG A 273 11.17 1.01 -10.11
C ARG A 273 10.28 2.14 -10.62
N VAL A 274 8.99 2.08 -10.26
CA VAL A 274 7.97 3.04 -10.68
C VAL A 274 7.83 4.19 -9.69
N ASP A 275 8.25 4.00 -8.44
CA ASP A 275 8.11 4.97 -7.35
C ASP A 275 9.46 5.30 -6.69
N PRO A 276 10.20 6.30 -7.22
CA PRO A 276 11.46 6.74 -6.62
C PRO A 276 11.28 7.44 -5.27
N GLN A 277 10.10 7.98 -4.96
CA GLN A 277 9.82 8.65 -3.68
C GLN A 277 9.65 7.64 -2.55
N LEU A 278 8.96 6.51 -2.79
CA LEU A 278 8.95 5.40 -1.84
C LEU A 278 10.37 4.91 -1.56
N ARG A 279 11.19 4.78 -2.61
CA ARG A 279 12.59 4.38 -2.45
C ARG A 279 13.35 5.35 -1.54
N ALA A 280 13.20 6.65 -1.75
CA ALA A 280 13.82 7.68 -0.92
C ALA A 280 13.33 7.65 0.54
N LEU A 281 12.04 7.38 0.77
CA LEU A 281 11.50 7.20 2.12
C LEU A 281 12.13 5.98 2.81
N LEU A 282 12.20 4.84 2.12
CA LEU A 282 12.82 3.62 2.66
C LEU A 282 14.31 3.83 2.94
N ASP A 283 15.04 4.53 2.07
CA ASP A 283 16.44 4.88 2.32
C ASP A 283 16.57 5.81 3.55
N THR A 284 15.66 6.79 3.73
CA THR A 284 15.65 7.65 4.92
C THR A 284 15.39 6.86 6.20
N MET A 285 14.43 5.93 6.17
CA MET A 285 14.14 5.05 7.31
C MET A 285 15.30 4.11 7.61
N ARG A 286 16.02 3.60 6.60
CA ARG A 286 17.26 2.84 6.79
C ARG A 286 18.28 3.66 7.55
N ASP A 287 18.54 4.88 7.12
CA ASP A 287 19.56 5.74 7.72
C ASP A 287 19.20 6.07 9.19
N LEU A 288 17.91 6.26 9.50
CA LEU A 288 17.43 6.39 10.87
C LEU A 288 17.64 5.10 11.68
N ALA A 289 17.39 3.94 11.07
CA ALA A 289 17.53 2.66 11.73
C ALA A 289 19.00 2.28 11.98
N GLU A 290 19.93 2.72 11.14
CA GLU A 290 21.36 2.59 11.39
C GLU A 290 21.79 3.37 12.64
N ARG A 291 21.14 4.50 12.93
CA ARG A 291 21.43 5.33 14.12
C ARG A 291 20.72 4.85 15.38
N HIS A 292 19.49 4.36 15.26
CA HIS A 292 18.62 4.10 16.41
C HIS A 292 18.28 2.61 16.62
N GLY A 293 18.54 1.75 15.64
CA GLY A 293 18.13 0.34 15.60
C GLY A 293 16.78 0.16 14.89
N GLY A 294 16.62 -0.97 14.18
CA GLY A 294 15.44 -1.23 13.33
C GLY A 294 14.10 -1.26 14.08
N ASP A 295 14.08 -1.76 15.32
CA ASP A 295 12.87 -1.79 16.15
C ASP A 295 12.52 -0.41 16.75
N ASN A 296 13.41 0.57 16.59
CA ASN A 296 13.29 1.93 17.12
C ASN A 296 13.00 2.94 15.99
N VAL A 297 12.55 2.47 14.83
CA VAL A 297 12.06 3.28 13.71
C VAL A 297 10.78 2.67 13.18
N ARG A 298 9.73 3.47 13.03
CA ARG A 298 8.46 3.02 12.42
C ARG A 298 7.82 4.11 11.58
N LEU A 299 7.10 3.68 10.55
CA LEU A 299 6.23 4.50 9.72
C LEU A 299 4.79 4.28 10.16
N LEU A 300 4.08 5.35 10.48
CA LEU A 300 2.65 5.33 10.80
C LEU A 300 1.92 6.11 9.73
N VAL A 301 0.81 5.56 9.24
CA VAL A 301 0.06 6.17 8.14
C VAL A 301 -1.45 6.01 8.31
N TRP A 302 -2.17 6.90 7.65
CA TRP A 302 -3.60 6.83 7.39
C TRP A 302 -3.89 7.44 6.02
N PHE A 303 -5.14 7.33 5.58
CA PHE A 303 -5.54 7.62 4.22
C PHE A 303 -6.81 8.46 4.19
N ASP A 304 -6.93 9.34 3.20
CA ASP A 304 -8.20 10.01 2.89
C ASP A 304 -9.08 9.15 1.97
N SER A 305 -10.37 9.49 1.94
CA SER A 305 -11.41 8.77 1.18
C SER A 305 -11.44 9.15 -0.29
#